data_AF-A0A453IHM2-F1
#
_entry.id   AF-A0A453IHM2-F1
#
_cell.length_a   1.000
_cell.length_b   1.000
_cell.length_c   1.000
_cell.angle_alpha   90.00
_cell.angle_beta   90.00
_cell.angle_gamma   90.00
#
_symmetry.space_group_name_H-M   'P 1'
#
loop_
_entity.id
_entity.type
_entity.pdbx_description
1 polymer ?
#
loop_
_entity_poly.entity_id
_entity_poly.type
_entity_poly.pdbx_seq_one_letter_code
_entity_poly.pdbx_strand_id
1 'polypeptide(L)'
;GLSDTPGLEISSHVLSPIVFLKLKKSTGSLATDLDLLETIAEQVLKEDSVFIVASKRSTLDRCKLPVGIRLFVSAGHTESDISKACSSLKRISASVLSDHV
;
A
#
# COMPACT_ATOMS: atom_id res chain seq x y z
N GLY A 1 -3.35 13.39 -4.34
CA GLY A 1 -3.38 12.01 -4.88
C GLY A 1 -2.26 11.17 -4.29
N LEU A 2 -2.06 9.95 -4.80
CA LEU A 2 -1.07 8.98 -4.28
C LEU A 2 0.26 8.94 -5.06
N SER A 3 0.40 9.70 -6.15
CA SER A 3 1.58 9.66 -7.03
C SER A 3 2.89 10.05 -6.32
N ASP A 4 2.81 10.87 -5.28
CA ASP A 4 3.91 11.38 -4.48
C ASP A 4 4.11 10.62 -3.15
N THR A 5 3.56 9.40 -3.04
CA THR A 5 3.73 8.58 -1.83
C THR A 5 5.19 8.16 -1.66
N PRO A 6 5.84 8.46 -0.52
CA PRO A 6 7.23 8.08 -0.27
C PRO A 6 7.41 6.57 -0.30
N GLY A 7 8.46 6.10 -0.98
CA GLY A 7 8.78 4.67 -1.09
C GLY A 7 7.80 3.78 -1.88
N LEU A 8 6.62 4.29 -2.27
CA LEU A 8 5.60 3.56 -3.01
C LEU A 8 5.33 4.16 -4.40
N GLU A 9 4.95 3.31 -5.35
CA GLU A 9 4.52 3.72 -6.69
C GLU A 9 3.21 3.04 -7.11
N ILE A 10 2.40 3.76 -7.90
CA ILE A 10 1.18 3.23 -8.49
C ILE A 10 1.57 2.34 -9.67
N SER A 11 1.07 1.11 -9.67
CA SER A 11 1.29 0.12 -10.73
C SER A 11 0.01 -0.30 -11.45
N SER A 12 -1.16 0.10 -10.94
CA SER A 12 -2.44 -0.07 -11.61
C SER A 12 -2.66 0.97 -12.71
N HIS A 13 -3.47 0.60 -13.72
CA HIS A 13 -3.95 1.54 -14.73
C HIS A 13 -4.91 2.57 -14.13
N VAL A 14 -4.98 3.79 -14.71
CA VAL A 14 -5.85 4.87 -14.22
C VAL A 14 -7.35 4.54 -14.26
N LEU A 15 -7.76 3.66 -15.19
CA LEU A 15 -9.13 3.17 -15.32
C LEU A 15 -9.42 1.93 -14.46
N SER A 16 -8.44 1.43 -13.69
CA SER A 16 -8.64 0.29 -12.80
C SER A 16 -9.51 0.70 -11.61
N PRO A 17 -10.55 -0.08 -11.26
CA PRO A 17 -11.34 0.15 -10.05
C PRO A 17 -10.54 -0.12 -8.76
N ILE A 18 -9.38 -0.76 -8.88
CA ILE A 18 -8.45 -1.06 -7.79
C ILE A 18 -7.18 -0.26 -8.02
N VAL A 19 -6.78 0.53 -7.02
CA VAL A 19 -5.47 1.17 -7.01
C VAL A 19 -4.48 0.20 -6.39
N PHE A 20 -3.42 -0.13 -7.14
CA PHE A 20 -2.39 -1.07 -6.70
C PHE A 20 -1.05 -0.36 -6.54
N LEU A 21 -0.56 -0.27 -5.31
CA LEU A 21 0.71 0.34 -4.94
C LEU A 21 1.75 -0.74 -4.66
N LYS A 22 2.98 -0.57 -5.17
CA LYS A 22 4.13 -1.42 -4.85
C LYS A 22 5.28 -0.59 -4.28
N LEU A 23 6.22 -1.24 -3.62
CA LEU A 23 7.49 -0.61 -3.25
C LEU A 23 8.21 -0.15 -4.52
N LYS A 24 8.69 1.10 -4.53
CA LYS A 24 9.54 1.64 -5.61
C LYS A 24 10.82 0.81 -5.76
N LYS A 25 11.39 0.38 -4.64
CA LYS A 25 12.57 -0.46 -4.56
C LYS A 25 12.27 -1.65 -3.65
N SER A 26 12.33 -2.84 -4.22
CA SER A 26 12.25 -4.08 -3.44
C SER A 26 13.50 -4.21 -2.56
N THR A 27 13.34 -4.80 -1.38
CA THR A 27 14.43 -5.20 -0.49
C THR A 27 15.23 -6.40 -1.03
N GLY A 28 14.75 -7.03 -2.11
CA GLY A 28 15.30 -8.28 -2.64
C GLY A 28 14.75 -9.53 -1.96
N SER A 29 13.95 -9.37 -0.89
CA SER A 29 13.29 -10.45 -0.17
C SER A 29 11.78 -10.25 -0.22
N LEU A 30 11.06 -11.23 -0.80
CA LEU A 30 9.60 -11.20 -0.84
C LEU A 30 8.98 -11.13 0.57
N ALA A 31 9.56 -11.85 1.52
CA ALA A 31 9.07 -11.88 2.90
C ALA A 31 9.23 -10.51 3.57
N THR A 32 10.37 -9.86 3.36
CA THR A 32 10.64 -8.53 3.93
C THR A 32 9.79 -7.45 3.26
N ASP A 33 9.63 -7.51 1.94
CA ASP A 33 8.73 -6.60 1.22
C ASP A 33 7.29 -6.74 1.72
N LEU A 34 6.82 -7.97 1.95
CA LEU A 34 5.50 -8.23 2.51
C LEU A 34 5.35 -7.69 3.93
N ASP A 35 6.34 -7.93 4.79
CA ASP A 35 6.34 -7.44 6.19
C ASP A 35 6.27 -5.90 6.25
N LEU A 36 7.01 -5.20 5.39
CA LEU A 36 6.93 -3.74 5.26
C LEU A 36 5.53 -3.28 4.81
N LEU A 37 4.99 -3.90 3.77
CA LEU A 37 3.66 -3.56 3.25
C LEU A 37 2.54 -3.84 4.27
N GLU A 38 2.67 -4.92 5.04
CA GLU A 38 1.76 -5.27 6.13
C GLU A 38 1.87 -4.30 7.30
N THR A 39 3.10 -3.90 7.68
CA THR A 39 3.34 -2.89 8.71
C THR A 39 2.68 -1.56 8.34
N ILE A 40 2.81 -1.12 7.08
CA ILE A 40 2.14 0.09 6.59
C ILE A 40 0.61 -0.06 6.72
N ALA A 41 0.05 -1.18 6.25
CA ALA A 41 -1.39 -1.42 6.33
C ALA A 41 -1.92 -1.43 7.77
N GLU A 42 -1.16 -2.02 8.68
CA GLU A 42 -1.53 -2.12 10.08
C GLU A 42 -1.46 -0.76 10.79
N GLN A 43 -0.42 0.04 10.54
CA GLN A 43 -0.29 1.38 11.11
C GLN A 43 -1.36 2.35 10.56
N VAL A 44 -1.64 2.33 9.26
CA VAL A 44 -2.70 3.14 8.65
C VAL A 44 -4.08 2.82 9.27
N LEU A 45 -4.34 1.53 9.55
CA LEU A 45 -5.55 1.12 10.25
C LEU A 45 -5.58 1.60 11.70
N LYS A 46 -4.50 1.37 12.46
CA LYS A 46 -4.45 1.69 13.89
C LYS A 46 -4.46 3.21 14.17
N GLU A 47 -3.75 3.99 13.37
CA GLU A 47 -3.58 5.43 13.63
C GLU A 47 -4.72 6.26 13.04
N ASP A 48 -5.16 5.94 11.82
CA ASP A 48 -6.10 6.80 11.07
C ASP A 48 -7.44 6.13 10.78
N SER A 49 -7.65 4.87 11.23
CA SER A 49 -8.86 4.09 10.96
C SER A 49 -9.15 3.91 9.47
N VAL A 50 -8.10 3.77 8.65
CA VAL A 50 -8.21 3.55 7.20
C VAL A 50 -7.85 2.09 6.92
N PHE A 51 -8.77 1.34 6.31
CA PHE A 51 -8.54 -0.06 5.98
C PHE A 51 -7.98 -0.21 4.56
N ILE A 52 -6.74 -0.71 4.47
CA ILE A 52 -6.08 -1.06 3.21
C ILE A 52 -5.53 -2.48 3.29
N VAL A 53 -5.31 -3.12 2.15
CA VAL A 53 -4.95 -4.54 2.12
C VAL A 53 -3.59 -4.73 1.47
N ALA A 54 -2.61 -5.18 2.25
CA ALA A 54 -1.36 -5.73 1.72
C ALA A 54 -1.62 -7.10 1.06
N SER A 55 -0.87 -7.40 0.01
CA SER A 55 -1.00 -8.67 -0.72
C SER A 55 -0.67 -9.84 0.21
N LYS A 56 -1.59 -10.79 0.35
CA LYS A 56 -1.31 -12.07 1.04
C LYS A 56 -0.90 -13.13 0.03
N ARG A 57 0.16 -13.88 0.33
CA ARG A 57 0.72 -14.93 -0.53
C ARG A 57 0.87 -16.23 0.25
N SER A 58 0.39 -17.31 -0.35
CA SER A 58 0.81 -18.65 0.06
C SER A 58 2.23 -18.90 -0.42
N THR A 59 3.07 -19.49 0.42
CA THR A 59 4.41 -19.97 0.03
C THR A 59 4.36 -21.27 -0.77
N LEU A 60 3.20 -21.95 -0.79
CA LEU A 60 2.98 -23.17 -1.57
C LEU A 60 2.90 -22.86 -3.08
N ASP A 61 2.29 -21.73 -3.41
CA ASP A 61 2.19 -21.28 -4.79
C ASP A 61 3.51 -20.63 -5.20
N ARG A 62 4.30 -21.33 -6.04
CA ARG A 62 5.54 -20.80 -6.65
C ARG A 62 5.25 -19.74 -7.73
N CYS A 63 4.35 -18.82 -7.45
CA CYS A 63 3.86 -17.83 -8.38
C CYS A 63 4.62 -16.50 -8.20
N LYS A 64 5.27 -16.03 -9.26
CA LYS A 64 6.01 -14.76 -9.29
C LYS A 64 5.10 -13.58 -9.66
N LEU A 65 4.03 -13.39 -8.90
CA LEU A 65 3.18 -12.20 -9.04
C LEU A 65 3.79 -11.02 -8.24
N PRO A 66 3.49 -9.78 -8.59
CA PRO A 66 3.89 -8.61 -7.81
C PRO A 66 3.16 -8.57 -6.45
N VAL A 67 3.86 -8.09 -5.42
CA VAL A 67 3.27 -7.79 -4.10
C VAL A 67 3.14 -6.29 -3.92
N GLY A 68 2.15 -5.90 -3.11
CA GLY A 68 1.80 -4.50 -2.95
C GLY A 68 0.56 -4.32 -2.09
N ILE A 69 0.15 -3.06 -1.93
CA ILE A 69 -1.07 -2.64 -1.26
C ILE A 69 -2.17 -2.43 -2.29
N ARG A 70 -3.35 -2.98 -2.04
CA ARG A 70 -4.58 -2.78 -2.81
C ARG A 70 -5.49 -1.82 -2.06
N LEU A 71 -5.94 -0.79 -2.74
CA LEU A 71 -6.95 0.14 -2.25
C LEU A 71 -8.26 -0.06 -3.02
N PHE A 72 -9.35 -0.08 -2.28
CA PHE A 72 -10.70 -0.22 -2.79
C PHE A 72 -11.53 0.97 -2.33
N VAL A 73 -12.26 1.58 -3.26
CA VAL A 73 -13.19 2.67 -2.95
C VAL A 73 -14.60 2.13 -3.06
N SER A 74 -15.36 2.20 -1.97
CA SER A 74 -16.77 1.83 -1.96
C SER A 74 -17.63 3.03 -2.34
N ALA A 75 -18.88 2.79 -2.73
CA ALA A 75 -19.86 3.86 -2.96
C ALA A 75 -20.15 4.71 -1.71
N GLY A 76 -19.80 4.22 -0.52
CA GLY A 76 -19.98 4.94 0.74
C GLY A 76 -18.83 5.90 1.10
N HIS A 77 -17.72 5.88 0.37
CA HIS A 77 -16.61 6.79 0.65
C HIS A 77 -16.83 8.15 -0.03
N THR A 78 -16.66 9.22 0.75
CA THR A 78 -16.65 10.60 0.28
C THR A 78 -15.28 11.02 -0.22
N GLU A 79 -15.18 12.17 -0.89
CA GLU A 79 -13.89 12.76 -1.27
C GLU A 79 -12.99 13.04 -0.05
N SER A 80 -13.58 13.42 1.08
CA SER A 80 -12.86 13.62 2.34
C SER A 80 -12.24 12.32 2.85
N ASP A 81 -12.97 11.19 2.76
CA ASP A 81 -12.44 9.88 3.15
C ASP A 81 -11.25 9.48 2.28
N ILE A 82 -11.34 9.72 0.96
CA ILE A 82 -10.26 9.44 0.01
C ILE A 82 -9.05 10.33 0.31
N SER A 83 -9.26 11.62 0.59
CA SER A 83 -8.20 12.57 0.94
C SER A 83 -7.50 12.19 2.26
N LYS A 84 -8.28 11.77 3.27
CA LYS A 84 -7.76 11.25 4.54
C LYS A 84 -6.92 10.00 4.31
N ALA A 85 -7.41 9.03 3.54
CA ALA A 85 -6.68 7.82 3.21
C ALA A 85 -5.36 8.12 2.47
N CYS A 86 -5.37 9.05 1.51
CA CYS A 86 -4.15 9.46 0.81
C CYS A 86 -3.13 10.10 1.76
N SER A 87 -3.58 10.98 2.64
CA SER A 87 -2.71 11.71 3.57
C SER A 87 -2.11 10.78 4.64
N SER A 88 -2.95 9.90 5.19
CA SER A 88 -2.54 8.85 6.11
C SER A 88 -1.46 7.96 5.50
N LEU A 89 -1.73 7.42 4.30
CA LEU A 89 -0.80 6.50 3.65
C LEU A 89 0.55 7.16 3.35
N LYS A 90 0.57 8.43 2.93
CA LYS A 90 1.83 9.17 2.72
C LYS A 90 2.64 9.31 4.00
N ARG A 91 2.00 9.74 5.07
CA ARG A 91 2.64 9.95 6.37
C ARG A 91 3.22 8.65 6.92
N ILE A 92 2.42 7.58 6.93
CA ILE A 92 2.85 6.27 7.42
C ILE A 92 3.94 5.68 6.53
N SER A 93 3.78 5.73 5.21
CA SER A 93 4.81 5.19 4.29
C SER A 93 6.13 5.94 4.45
N ALA A 94 6.11 7.26 4.65
CA ALA A 94 7.31 8.03 4.94
C ALA A 94 8.00 7.57 6.24
N SER A 95 7.21 7.30 7.28
CA SER A 95 7.73 6.83 8.57
C SER A 95 8.33 5.42 8.46
N VAL A 96 7.57 4.47 7.93
CA VAL A 96 7.98 3.05 7.85
C VAL A 96 9.15 2.84 6.88
N LEU A 97 9.18 3.57 5.77
CA LEU A 97 10.19 3.40 4.73
C LEU A 97 11.37 4.36 4.85
N SER A 98 11.41 5.20 5.90
CA SER A 98 12.51 6.16 6.12
C SER A 98 13.90 5.52 6.14
N ASP A 99 14.02 4.30 6.68
CA ASP A 99 15.28 3.54 6.74
C ASP A 99 15.64 2.79 5.44
N HIS A 100 14.76 2.82 4.43
CA HIS A 100 14.85 1.99 3.21
C HIS A 100 14.90 2.81 1.90
N VAL A 101 14.78 4.14 1.99
CA VAL A 101 14.81 5.08 0.86
C VAL A 101 16.22 5.62 0.64
#